data_AF-A0A7S2H3H9-F1
#
_entry.id   AF-A0A7S2H3H9-F1
#
_cell.length_a   1.000
_cell.length_b   1.000
_cell.length_c   1.000
_cell.angle_alpha   90.00
_cell.angle_beta   90.00
_cell.angle_gamma   90.00
#
_symmetry.space_group_name_H-M   'P 1'
#
loop_
_entity.id
_entity.type
_entity.pdbx_description
1 polymer ?
#
loop_
_entity_poly.entity_id
_entity_poly.type
_entity_poly.pdbx_seq_one_letter_code
_entity_poly.pdbx_strand_id
1 'polypeptide(L)'
;GSSNTSSFRIHIGSDSETYSYNGAYPLHIAIENGASLDVVTLLSRFAPDVLMNGDGMGSVPLSLAIKANASSDIVNLLLSVNSSAASVPDHRFNLPLHVACVSSFGRESSKSRRASYCLKTLSALLSAFPKAAHTCNFNGRTPLELAQNGGLFDDDAISLLHENAYNENDSDVQEVPWL
;
A
#
# COMPACT_ATOMS: atom_id res chain seq x y z
N GLY A 1 -22.19 16.56 -0.56
CA GLY A 1 -21.45 17.60 0.15
C GLY A 1 -19.99 17.32 -0.04
N SER A 2 -19.34 18.03 -0.95
CA SER A 2 -17.94 17.80 -1.30
C SER A 2 -17.08 18.40 -0.19
N SER A 3 -16.56 17.54 0.68
CA SER A 3 -15.64 17.93 1.75
C SER A 3 -14.45 18.66 1.13
N ASN A 4 -14.17 19.87 1.62
CA ASN A 4 -13.16 20.79 1.08
C ASN A 4 -11.73 20.34 1.45
N THR A 5 -11.45 19.03 1.37
CA THR A 5 -10.20 18.39 1.82
C THR A 5 -8.99 18.89 1.04
N SER A 6 -9.21 19.37 -0.19
CA SER A 6 -8.23 20.07 -1.03
C SER A 6 -7.56 21.26 -0.32
N SER A 7 -8.25 21.93 0.61
CA SER A 7 -7.69 23.06 1.38
C SER A 7 -6.65 22.64 2.43
N PHE A 8 -6.58 21.35 2.80
CA PHE A 8 -5.64 20.83 3.80
C PHE A 8 -4.34 20.28 3.19
N ARG A 9 -4.16 20.40 1.87
CA ARG A 9 -2.91 19.99 1.21
C ARG A 9 -1.78 20.97 1.52
N ILE A 10 -0.67 20.42 1.97
CA ILE A 10 0.53 21.21 2.23
C ILE A 10 1.22 21.49 0.90
N HIS A 11 1.42 22.78 0.60
CA HIS A 11 2.15 23.24 -0.56
C HIS A 11 3.38 23.99 -0.07
N ILE A 12 4.56 23.40 -0.25
CA ILE A 12 5.82 24.07 0.02
C ILE A 12 6.30 24.73 -1.28
N GLY A 13 6.63 26.02 -1.22
CA GLY A 13 7.15 26.76 -2.36
C GLY A 13 8.49 26.20 -2.83
N SER A 14 8.82 26.45 -4.10
CA SER A 14 10.01 25.96 -4.80
C SER A 14 11.36 26.33 -4.15
N ASP A 15 11.34 27.19 -3.13
CA ASP A 15 12.53 27.75 -2.46
C ASP A 15 12.90 26.99 -1.17
N SER A 16 12.14 25.97 -0.79
CA SER A 16 12.37 25.16 0.41
C SER A 16 13.14 23.88 0.07
N GLU A 17 14.34 23.74 0.64
CA GLU A 17 15.20 22.54 0.55
C GLU A 17 14.54 21.25 1.12
N THR A 18 13.35 21.33 1.73
CA THR A 18 12.67 20.19 2.35
C THR A 18 11.46 19.73 1.54
N TYR A 19 11.70 19.17 0.35
CA TYR A 19 10.67 18.64 -0.58
C TYR A 19 9.77 17.51 0.00
N SER A 20 10.08 16.98 1.18
CA SER A 20 9.50 15.73 1.72
C SER A 20 7.99 15.78 1.97
N TYR A 21 7.42 16.96 2.26
CA TYR A 21 6.00 17.09 2.64
C TYR A 21 5.14 17.78 1.58
N ASN A 22 5.68 18.06 0.39
CA ASN A 22 4.90 18.72 -0.65
C ASN A 22 3.75 17.83 -1.10
N GLY A 23 2.55 18.41 -1.24
CA GLY A 23 1.35 17.69 -1.65
C GLY A 23 0.76 16.75 -0.59
N ALA A 24 1.41 16.61 0.57
CA ALA A 24 0.96 15.75 1.66
C ALA A 24 -0.26 16.34 2.39
N TYR A 25 -1.04 15.45 3.02
CA TYR A 25 -2.15 15.81 3.89
C TYR A 25 -1.76 15.52 5.36
N PRO A 26 -2.46 16.08 6.36
CA PRO A 26 -2.20 15.80 7.77
C PRO A 26 -2.15 14.30 8.11
N LEU A 27 -2.97 13.49 7.45
CA LEU A 27 -2.96 12.04 7.62
C LEU A 27 -1.64 11.39 7.15
N HIS A 28 -1.06 11.86 6.06
CA HIS A 28 0.24 11.36 5.57
C HIS A 28 1.34 11.63 6.60
N ILE A 29 1.41 12.87 7.09
CA ILE A 29 2.39 13.29 8.09
C ILE A 29 2.22 12.49 9.39
N ALA A 30 0.98 12.29 9.84
CA ALA A 30 0.72 11.51 11.05
C ALA A 30 1.24 10.07 10.92
N ILE A 31 1.00 9.43 9.77
CA ILE A 31 1.49 8.07 9.51
C ILE A 31 3.02 8.03 9.44
N GLU A 32 3.63 8.95 8.70
CA GLU A 32 5.10 9.02 8.54
C GLU A 32 5.83 9.25 9.87
N ASN A 33 5.23 10.03 10.78
CA ASN A 33 5.79 10.30 12.11
C ASN A 33 5.39 9.26 13.16
N GLY A 34 4.75 8.16 12.77
CA GLY A 34 4.40 7.07 13.69
C GLY A 34 3.31 7.44 14.72
N ALA A 35 2.33 8.26 14.32
CA ALA A 35 1.21 8.63 15.18
C ALA A 35 0.42 7.39 15.65
N SER A 36 -0.25 7.53 16.80
CA SER A 36 -1.05 6.45 17.39
C SER A 36 -2.27 6.10 16.53
N LEU A 37 -2.78 4.88 16.72
CA LEU A 37 -3.98 4.39 16.04
C LEU A 37 -5.18 5.35 16.21
N ASP A 38 -5.34 5.97 17.39
CA ASP A 38 -6.43 6.91 17.66
C ASP A 38 -6.36 8.16 16.79
N VAL A 39 -5.15 8.72 16.61
CA VAL A 39 -4.93 9.91 15.77
C VAL A 39 -5.22 9.57 14.31
N VAL A 40 -4.71 8.42 13.84
CA VAL A 40 -4.95 7.95 12.48
C VAL A 40 -6.45 7.70 12.25
N THR A 41 -7.14 7.09 13.23
CA THR A 41 -8.59 6.84 13.20
C THR A 41 -9.37 8.15 13.08
N LEU A 42 -9.04 9.12 13.92
CA LEU A 42 -9.70 10.42 13.92
C LEU A 42 -9.56 11.11 12.56
N LEU A 43 -8.33 11.20 12.04
CA LEU A 43 -8.04 11.84 10.76
C LEU A 43 -8.69 11.11 9.57
N SER A 44 -8.70 9.78 9.59
CA SER A 44 -9.31 8.96 8.53
C SER A 44 -10.83 9.13 8.48
N ARG A 45 -11.48 9.35 9.63
CA ARG A 45 -12.93 9.59 9.70
C ARG A 45 -13.32 11.01 9.31
N PHE A 46 -12.48 12.01 9.63
CA PHE A 46 -12.76 13.40 9.28
C PHE A 46 -12.53 13.72 7.81
N ALA A 47 -11.60 13.02 7.15
CA ALA A 47 -11.23 13.27 5.77
C ALA A 47 -11.09 11.95 4.97
N PRO A 48 -12.18 11.20 4.76
CA PRO A 48 -12.13 9.91 4.08
C PRO A 48 -11.63 10.01 2.63
N ASP A 49 -11.90 11.14 1.96
CA ASP A 49 -11.43 11.39 0.59
C ASP A 49 -9.89 11.38 0.48
N VAL A 50 -9.19 11.72 1.57
CA VAL A 50 -7.72 11.75 1.60
C VAL A 50 -7.11 10.36 1.46
N LEU A 51 -7.86 9.28 1.78
CA LEU A 51 -7.39 7.90 1.65
C LEU A 51 -7.06 7.50 0.21
N MET A 52 -7.62 8.20 -0.76
CA MET A 52 -7.41 7.97 -2.19
C MET A 52 -6.45 8.98 -2.82
N ASN A 53 -6.01 10.00 -2.06
CA ASN A 53 -5.19 11.08 -2.58
C ASN A 53 -3.74 10.85 -2.16
N GLY A 54 -2.84 10.79 -3.15
CA GLY A 54 -1.41 10.65 -2.89
C GLY A 54 -0.77 11.94 -2.34
N ASP A 55 0.34 11.74 -1.63
CA ASP A 55 1.32 12.78 -1.31
C ASP A 55 2.10 13.27 -2.57
N GLY A 56 3.18 14.01 -2.39
CA GLY A 56 4.03 14.49 -3.49
C GLY A 56 4.68 13.39 -4.34
N MET A 57 4.74 12.15 -3.84
CA MET A 57 5.23 10.98 -4.56
C MET A 57 4.08 10.11 -5.11
N GLY A 58 2.83 10.56 -4.96
CA GLY A 58 1.64 9.81 -5.30
C GLY A 58 1.35 8.67 -4.31
N SER A 59 2.06 8.59 -3.19
CA SER A 59 1.80 7.55 -2.18
C SER A 59 0.56 7.91 -1.39
N VAL A 60 -0.49 7.10 -1.51
CA VAL A 60 -1.68 7.20 -0.66
C VAL A 60 -1.36 6.82 0.79
N PRO A 61 -2.21 7.19 1.78
CA PRO A 61 -1.96 6.90 3.19
C PRO A 61 -1.67 5.41 3.46
N LEU A 62 -2.35 4.49 2.75
CA LEU A 62 -2.14 3.06 2.88
C LEU A 62 -0.71 2.63 2.47
N SER A 63 -0.21 3.10 1.32
CA SER A 63 1.15 2.74 0.87
C SER A 63 2.22 3.41 1.73
N LEU A 64 1.96 4.61 2.23
CA LEU A 64 2.84 5.28 3.17
C LEU A 64 2.91 4.55 4.51
N ALA A 65 1.80 4.03 5.04
CA ALA A 65 1.79 3.23 6.27
C ALA A 65 2.67 1.97 6.14
N ILE A 66 2.65 1.33 4.97
CA ILE A 66 3.50 0.18 4.67
C ILE A 66 4.98 0.60 4.60
N LYS A 67 5.31 1.69 3.88
CA LYS A 67 6.68 2.23 3.80
C LYS A 67 7.24 2.61 5.17
N ALA A 68 6.41 3.22 6.01
CA ALA A 68 6.76 3.67 7.35
C ALA A 68 6.78 2.54 8.40
N ASN A 69 6.47 1.29 8.00
CA ASN A 69 6.36 0.14 8.91
C ASN A 69 5.40 0.40 10.08
N ALA A 70 4.25 1.01 9.78
CA ALA A 70 3.18 1.23 10.75
C ALA A 70 2.65 -0.11 11.30
N SER A 71 1.90 -0.08 12.40
CA SER A 71 1.29 -1.30 12.94
C SER A 71 0.28 -1.91 11.96
N SER A 72 0.07 -3.24 12.06
CA SER A 72 -0.94 -3.92 11.23
C SER A 72 -2.34 -3.38 11.49
N ASP A 73 -2.57 -2.85 12.69
CA ASP A 73 -3.85 -2.24 13.07
C ASP A 73 -4.12 -0.97 12.28
N ILE A 74 -3.09 -0.16 12.01
CA ILE A 74 -3.20 1.03 11.14
C ILE A 74 -3.51 0.60 9.69
N VAL A 75 -2.82 -0.42 9.17
CA VAL A 75 -3.09 -0.93 7.81
C VAL A 75 -4.52 -1.44 7.70
N ASN A 76 -4.96 -2.26 8.65
CA ASN A 76 -6.32 -2.80 8.70
C ASN A 76 -7.37 -1.70 8.85
N LEU A 77 -7.10 -0.68 9.68
CA LEU A 77 -7.97 0.48 9.83
C LEU A 77 -8.13 1.19 8.48
N LEU A 78 -7.06 1.52 7.78
CA LEU A 78 -7.12 2.23 6.50
C LEU A 78 -7.90 1.42 5.44
N LEU A 79 -7.67 0.11 5.37
CA LEU A 79 -8.41 -0.80 4.50
C LEU A 79 -9.90 -0.92 4.90
N SER A 80 -10.20 -0.88 6.20
CA SER A 80 -11.59 -0.93 6.70
C SER A 80 -12.38 0.33 6.37
N VAL A 81 -11.72 1.49 6.33
CA VAL A 81 -12.36 2.76 5.96
C VAL A 81 -12.52 2.84 4.44
N ASN A 82 -11.50 2.45 3.68
CA ASN A 82 -11.59 2.39 2.22
C ASN A 82 -10.64 1.34 1.63
N SER A 83 -11.17 0.17 1.29
CA SER A 83 -10.41 -0.93 0.69
C SER A 83 -9.91 -0.63 -0.72
N SER A 84 -10.56 0.29 -1.45
CA SER A 84 -10.12 0.71 -2.79
C SER A 84 -8.78 1.43 -2.77
N ALA A 85 -8.30 1.89 -1.60
CA ALA A 85 -6.94 2.40 -1.47
C ALA A 85 -5.87 1.35 -1.86
N ALA A 86 -6.20 0.05 -1.77
CA ALA A 86 -5.31 -1.05 -2.19
C ALA A 86 -5.03 -1.08 -3.70
N SER A 87 -5.86 -0.41 -4.53
CA SER A 87 -5.70 -0.35 -5.98
C SER A 87 -5.09 0.96 -6.48
N VAL A 88 -4.66 1.87 -5.60
CA VAL A 88 -4.12 3.17 -6.00
C VAL A 88 -2.59 3.11 -6.14
N PRO A 89 -2.04 3.29 -7.35
CA PRO A 89 -0.60 3.29 -7.56
C PRO A 89 0.07 4.61 -7.15
N ASP A 90 1.33 4.54 -6.75
CA ASP A 90 2.21 5.72 -6.65
C ASP A 90 2.70 6.20 -8.03
N HIS A 91 3.50 7.29 -8.08
CA HIS A 91 4.05 7.82 -9.34
C HIS A 91 4.95 6.85 -10.12
N ARG A 92 5.40 5.75 -9.49
CA ARG A 92 6.17 4.67 -10.12
C ARG A 92 5.30 3.45 -10.41
N PHE A 93 3.99 3.62 -10.45
CA PHE A 93 3.01 2.56 -10.64
C PHE A 93 3.10 1.43 -9.59
N ASN A 94 3.67 1.70 -8.41
CA ASN A 94 3.66 0.72 -7.33
C ASN A 94 2.31 0.78 -6.63
N LEU A 95 1.54 -0.29 -6.75
CA LEU A 95 0.43 -0.56 -5.84
C LEU A 95 0.96 -0.80 -4.40
N PRO A 96 0.12 -0.63 -3.37
CA PRO A 96 0.45 -0.98 -1.99
C PRO A 96 1.06 -2.39 -1.84
N LEU A 97 0.63 -3.37 -2.65
CA LEU A 97 1.20 -4.71 -2.66
C LEU A 97 2.66 -4.74 -3.14
N HIS A 98 3.01 -3.98 -4.20
CA HIS A 98 4.40 -3.81 -4.64
C HIS A 98 5.23 -3.15 -3.54
N VAL A 99 4.66 -2.13 -2.90
CA VAL A 99 5.32 -1.42 -1.80
C VAL A 99 5.60 -2.38 -0.65
N ALA A 100 4.65 -3.25 -0.26
CA ALA A 100 4.87 -4.27 0.76
C ALA A 100 6.01 -5.25 0.38
N CYS A 101 6.20 -5.52 -0.91
CA CYS A 101 7.26 -6.39 -1.43
C CYS A 101 8.64 -5.74 -1.53
N VAL A 102 8.72 -4.39 -1.54
CA VAL A 102 9.98 -3.63 -1.68
C VAL A 102 10.42 -2.95 -0.39
N SER A 103 9.45 -2.56 0.44
CA SER A 103 9.71 -1.91 1.72
C SER A 103 10.54 -2.87 2.56
N SER A 104 11.85 -2.59 2.62
CA SER A 104 12.75 -3.30 3.48
C SER A 104 12.38 -2.89 4.89
N PHE A 105 11.47 -3.64 5.52
CA PHE A 105 11.06 -3.46 6.91
C PHE A 105 12.33 -3.24 7.73
N GLY A 106 12.57 -1.98 8.10
CA GLY A 106 13.92 -1.47 8.34
C GLY A 106 14.63 -2.27 9.40
N ARG A 107 15.84 -2.76 9.09
CA ARG A 107 16.98 -2.99 10.00
C ARG A 107 16.70 -3.58 11.41
N GLU A 108 15.58 -4.26 11.61
CA GLU A 108 15.21 -4.88 12.88
C GLU A 108 15.88 -6.26 12.95
N SER A 109 16.61 -6.49 14.03
CA SER A 109 17.50 -7.63 14.24
C SER A 109 16.78 -8.97 14.41
N SER A 110 15.44 -8.99 14.52
CA SER A 110 14.65 -10.19 14.80
C SER A 110 13.82 -10.62 13.60
N LYS A 111 14.26 -11.69 12.92
CA LYS A 111 13.62 -12.31 11.74
C LYS A 111 12.14 -12.70 11.99
N SER A 112 11.78 -13.05 13.23
CA SER A 112 10.46 -13.64 13.56
C SER A 112 9.30 -12.63 13.61
N ARG A 113 9.49 -11.42 14.14
CA ARG A 113 8.40 -10.41 14.16
C ARG A 113 8.10 -9.84 12.77
N ARG A 114 9.10 -9.84 11.87
CA ARG A 114 8.99 -9.38 10.48
C ARG A 114 8.08 -10.28 9.64
N ALA A 115 8.26 -11.59 9.76
CA ALA A 115 7.46 -12.62 9.09
C ALA A 115 5.95 -12.43 9.34
N SER A 116 5.57 -12.31 10.61
CA SER A 116 4.15 -12.20 11.00
C SER A 116 3.48 -10.91 10.51
N TYR A 117 4.17 -9.77 10.57
CA TYR A 117 3.64 -8.50 10.08
C TYR A 117 3.50 -8.48 8.55
N CYS A 118 4.53 -8.98 7.86
CA CYS A 118 4.56 -9.08 6.41
C CYS A 118 3.40 -9.93 5.90
N LEU A 119 3.22 -11.15 6.42
CA LEU A 119 2.14 -12.04 6.02
C LEU A 119 0.75 -11.42 6.23
N LYS A 120 0.50 -10.80 7.39
CA LYS A 120 -0.78 -10.13 7.68
C LYS A 120 -1.05 -9.00 6.69
N THR A 121 -0.04 -8.20 6.39
CA THR A 121 -0.15 -7.07 5.46
C THR A 121 -0.42 -7.56 4.04
N LEU A 122 0.36 -8.54 3.56
CA LEU A 122 0.16 -9.13 2.23
C LEU A 122 -1.23 -9.76 2.11
N SER A 123 -1.66 -10.53 3.11
CA SER A 123 -2.98 -11.15 3.14
C SER A 123 -4.10 -10.11 3.09
N ALA A 124 -4.01 -9.03 3.90
CA ALA A 124 -5.00 -7.97 3.89
C ALA A 124 -5.07 -7.24 2.54
N LEU A 125 -3.93 -6.96 1.91
CA LEU A 125 -3.86 -6.30 0.60
C LEU A 125 -4.40 -7.19 -0.52
N LEU A 126 -4.04 -8.48 -0.53
CA LEU A 126 -4.56 -9.45 -1.49
C LEU A 126 -6.06 -9.66 -1.32
N SER A 127 -6.55 -9.70 -0.08
CA SER A 127 -7.98 -9.78 0.19
C SER A 127 -8.73 -8.53 -0.29
N ALA A 128 -8.12 -7.34 -0.18
CA ALA A 128 -8.72 -6.09 -0.63
C ALA A 128 -8.66 -5.91 -2.16
N PHE A 129 -7.56 -6.33 -2.80
CA PHE A 129 -7.36 -6.20 -4.24
C PHE A 129 -6.51 -7.35 -4.82
N PRO A 130 -7.11 -8.52 -5.10
CA PRO A 130 -6.38 -9.72 -5.56
C PRO A 130 -5.64 -9.51 -6.88
N LYS A 131 -6.22 -8.70 -7.79
CA LYS A 131 -5.63 -8.39 -9.10
C LYS A 131 -4.25 -7.74 -9.01
N ALA A 132 -3.92 -7.13 -7.86
CA ALA A 132 -2.59 -6.57 -7.62
C ALA A 132 -1.46 -7.59 -7.82
N ALA A 133 -1.70 -8.88 -7.54
CA ALA A 133 -0.69 -9.93 -7.65
C ALA A 133 -0.12 -10.08 -9.08
N HIS A 134 -0.91 -9.73 -10.09
CA HIS A 134 -0.58 -9.88 -11.51
C HIS A 134 -0.19 -8.55 -12.18
N THR A 135 -0.31 -7.44 -11.47
CA THR A 135 -0.08 -6.11 -12.06
C THR A 135 1.40 -5.81 -12.05
N CYS A 136 1.93 -5.22 -13.13
CA CYS A 136 3.31 -4.75 -13.17
C CYS A 136 3.41 -3.27 -12.78
N ASN A 137 4.47 -2.92 -12.05
CA ASN A 137 4.84 -1.51 -11.81
C ASN A 137 5.54 -0.88 -13.03
N PHE A 138 6.03 0.36 -12.89
CA PHE A 138 6.72 1.09 -13.97
C PHE A 138 7.94 0.36 -14.55
N ASN A 139 8.60 -0.49 -13.75
CA ASN A 139 9.78 -1.24 -14.21
C ASN A 139 9.39 -2.60 -14.84
N GLY A 140 8.11 -2.83 -15.10
CA GLY A 140 7.60 -4.09 -15.64
C GLY A 140 7.62 -5.25 -14.66
N ARG A 141 7.71 -4.98 -13.34
CA ARG A 141 7.83 -6.03 -12.31
C ARG A 141 6.54 -6.28 -11.55
N THR A 142 6.22 -7.55 -11.32
CA THR A 142 5.11 -7.97 -10.44
C THR A 142 5.51 -7.90 -8.96
N PRO A 143 4.56 -7.91 -8.02
CA PRO A 143 4.89 -8.00 -6.59
C PRO A 143 5.69 -9.27 -6.23
N LEU A 144 5.38 -10.41 -6.85
CA LEU A 144 6.10 -11.66 -6.64
C LEU A 144 7.57 -11.55 -7.05
N GLU A 145 7.84 -10.98 -8.23
CA GLU A 145 9.21 -10.77 -8.72
C GLU A 145 10.01 -9.83 -7.80
N LEU A 146 9.35 -8.80 -7.24
CA LEU A 146 9.97 -7.90 -6.28
C LEU A 146 10.32 -8.63 -4.97
N ALA A 147 9.41 -9.46 -4.46
CA ALA A 147 9.63 -10.23 -3.23
C ALA A 147 10.77 -11.25 -3.40
N GLN A 148 10.81 -11.98 -4.52
CA GLN A 148 11.86 -12.96 -4.83
C GLN A 148 13.23 -12.31 -4.99
N ASN A 149 13.30 -11.18 -5.70
CA ASN A 149 14.56 -10.47 -5.94
C ASN A 149 15.07 -9.73 -4.68
N GLY A 150 14.21 -9.51 -3.68
CA GLY A 150 14.57 -8.84 -2.43
C GLY A 150 15.29 -9.74 -1.42
N GLY A 151 15.07 -11.07 -1.47
CA GLY A 151 15.71 -12.04 -0.56
C GLY A 151 15.37 -11.90 0.93
N LEU A 152 14.35 -11.10 1.27
CA LEU A 152 13.96 -10.77 2.64
C LEU A 152 12.64 -11.41 3.10
N PHE A 153 11.91 -12.03 2.18
CA PHE A 153 10.63 -12.68 2.44
C PHE A 153 10.85 -14.12 2.87
N ASP A 154 9.99 -14.60 3.77
CA ASP A 154 9.94 -16.00 4.13
C ASP A 154 9.19 -16.82 3.07
N ASP A 155 9.36 -18.13 3.14
CA ASP A 155 8.75 -19.06 2.19
C ASP A 155 7.21 -18.96 2.21
N ASP A 156 6.62 -18.64 3.38
CA ASP A 156 5.18 -18.43 3.53
C ASP A 156 4.67 -17.22 2.73
N ALA A 157 5.36 -16.08 2.81
CA ALA A 157 4.97 -14.89 2.06
C ALA A 157 5.15 -15.06 0.55
N ILE A 158 6.22 -15.75 0.14
CA ILE A 158 6.43 -16.11 -1.26
C ILE A 158 5.34 -17.07 -1.75
N SER A 159 4.99 -18.08 -0.95
CA SER A 159 3.93 -19.03 -1.29
C SER A 159 2.57 -18.33 -1.43
N LEU A 160 2.22 -17.42 -0.51
CA LEU A 160 0.99 -16.63 -0.61
C LEU A 160 0.93 -15.80 -1.90
N LEU A 161 2.02 -15.13 -2.26
CA LEU A 161 2.10 -14.36 -3.50
C LEU A 161 2.03 -15.26 -4.73
N HIS A 162 2.68 -16.43 -4.70
CA HIS A 162 2.67 -17.40 -5.78
C HIS A 162 1.27 -17.99 -5.99
N GLU A 163 0.59 -18.38 -4.91
CA GLU A 163 -0.81 -18.83 -4.96
C GLU A 163 -1.70 -17.76 -5.59
N ASN A 164 -1.56 -16.49 -5.21
CA ASN A 164 -2.41 -15.42 -5.74
C ASN A 164 -1.99 -14.92 -7.12
N ALA A 165 -0.76 -15.21 -7.58
CA ALA A 165 -0.26 -14.85 -8.91
C ALA A 165 -0.52 -15.93 -9.97
N TYR A 166 -0.83 -17.17 -9.55
CA TYR A 166 -1.04 -18.31 -10.45
C TYR A 166 -2.33 -19.10 -10.19
N ASN A 167 -3.12 -18.81 -9.14
CA ASN A 167 -4.52 -19.26 -9.06
C ASN A 167 -5.38 -18.45 -10.04
N GLU A 168 -5.24 -18.78 -11.31
CA GLU A 168 -6.36 -18.67 -12.23
C GLU A 168 -7.29 -19.84 -11.89
N ASN A 169 -8.40 -19.55 -11.21
CA ASN A 169 -9.63 -20.21 -11.62
C ASN A 169 -9.87 -19.76 -13.06
N ASP A 170 -9.29 -20.54 -13.96
CA ASP A 170 -9.55 -20.64 -15.38
C ASP A 170 -11.02 -21.08 -15.56
N SER A 171 -11.96 -20.19 -15.20
CA SER A 171 -13.40 -20.41 -15.38
C SER A 171 -14.11 -19.25 -16.09
N ASP A 172 -13.35 -18.31 -16.65
CA ASP A 172 -13.84 -17.31 -17.61
C ASP A 172 -13.09 -17.38 -18.95
N VAL A 173 -12.64 -18.58 -19.34
CA VAL A 173 -12.82 -18.98 -20.74
C VAL A 173 -14.33 -19.10 -20.92
N GLN A 174 -14.96 -18.00 -21.34
CA GLN A 174 -16.07 -18.17 -22.26
C GLN A 174 -15.48 -18.91 -23.46
N GLU A 175 -15.70 -20.23 -23.48
CA GLU A 175 -15.77 -21.01 -24.70
C GLU A 175 -16.51 -20.15 -25.71
N VAL A 176 -15.79 -19.64 -26.71
CA VAL A 176 -16.40 -19.22 -27.96
C VAL A 176 -17.08 -20.48 -28.51
N PRO A 177 -18.42 -20.57 -28.53
CA PRO A 177 -19.07 -21.72 -29.12
C PRO A 177 -18.82 -21.59 -30.62
N TRP A 178 -18.00 -22.51 -31.13
CA TRP A 178 -17.94 -22.81 -32.54
C TRP A 178 -19.35 -23.19 -33.00
N LEU A 179 -20.03 -22.25 -33.67
CA LEU A 179 -20.93 -22.39 -34.82
C LEU A 179 -21.57 -21.05 -35.19
#